data_AF-A0A9D7ZLH7-F1
#
_entry.id   AF-A0A9D7ZLH7-F1
#
_cell.length_a   1.000
_cell.length_b   1.000
_cell.length_c   1.000
_cell.angle_alpha   90.00
_cell.angle_beta   90.00
_cell.angle_gamma   90.00
#
_symmetry.space_group_name_H-M   'P 1'
#
loop_
_entity.id
_entity.type
_entity.pdbx_description
1 polymer ?
#
loop_
_entity_poly.entity_id
_entity_poly.type
_entity_poly.pdbx_seq_one_letter_code
_entity_poly.pdbx_strand_id
1 'polypeptide(L)'
;RYLYRNQQLATVIGVSGIAPIGKKASFIFDSMIFIANKAKVNYTSKEKEITYERYNNATGNTQLTNFTAVYGEGVISPETSRNITFILMPAMRFNQSYEKAFQVALAGFINYDEINGLNSAPVPMISWLRKF
;
A
#
# COMPACT_ATOMS: atom_id res chain seq x y z
N ARG A 1 18.51 20.35 -1.31
CA ARG A 1 17.67 19.41 -0.51
C ARG A 1 17.70 18.07 -1.22
N TYR A 2 18.57 17.15 -0.80
CA TYR A 2 18.69 15.83 -1.43
C TYR A 2 17.63 14.90 -0.83
N LEU A 3 16.64 14.51 -1.63
CA LEU A 3 15.67 13.48 -1.24
C LEU A 3 16.37 12.12 -1.41
N TYR A 4 16.86 11.55 -0.31
CA TYR A 4 17.32 10.17 -0.32
C TYR A 4 16.12 9.25 -0.56
N ARG A 5 16.06 8.65 -1.77
CA ARG A 5 15.09 7.60 -2.10
C ARG A 5 15.60 6.30 -1.50
N ASN A 6 15.15 5.98 -0.29
CA ASN A 6 15.48 4.71 0.34
C ASN A 6 14.85 3.56 -0.49
N GLN A 7 15.66 2.62 -0.95
CA GLN A 7 15.19 1.46 -1.71
C GLN A 7 14.47 0.52 -0.75
N GLN A 8 13.14 0.59 -0.71
CA GLN A 8 12.33 -0.38 0.03
C GLN A 8 12.37 -1.72 -0.73
N LEU A 9 13.14 -2.66 -0.21
CA LEU A 9 13.18 -4.03 -0.70
C LEU A 9 11.94 -4.77 -0.22
N ALA A 10 11.28 -5.46 -1.13
CA ALA A 10 10.15 -6.35 -0.84
C ALA A 10 10.47 -7.75 -1.35
N THR A 11 10.25 -8.75 -0.50
CA THR A 11 10.35 -10.16 -0.89
C THR A 11 9.01 -10.60 -1.47
N VAL A 12 9.04 -11.23 -2.64
CA VAL A 12 7.85 -11.74 -3.33
C VAL A 12 7.96 -13.25 -3.50
N ILE A 13 6.94 -13.99 -3.06
CA ILE A 13 6.85 -15.44 -3.20
C ILE A 13 5.52 -15.77 -3.87
N GLY A 14 5.55 -16.53 -4.96
CA GLY A 14 4.36 -16.94 -5.70
C GLY A 14 4.18 -18.46 -5.70
N VAL A 15 2.95 -18.93 -5.58
CA VAL A 15 2.58 -20.34 -5.75
C VAL A 15 1.38 -20.43 -6.67
N SER A 16 1.54 -21.14 -7.78
CA SER A 16 0.50 -21.31 -8.79
C SER A 16 0.37 -22.76 -9.23
N GLY A 17 -0.84 -23.19 -9.57
CA GLY A 17 -1.12 -24.52 -10.08
C GLY A 17 -2.40 -24.59 -10.88
N ILE A 18 -2.50 -25.60 -11.73
CA ILE A 18 -3.70 -25.94 -12.48
C ILE A 18 -4.00 -27.43 -12.30
N ALA A 19 -5.24 -27.75 -11.94
CA ALA A 19 -5.71 -29.12 -11.78
C ALA A 19 -6.95 -29.34 -12.67
N PRO A 20 -7.00 -30.41 -13.47
CA PRO A 20 -8.20 -30.72 -14.26
C PRO A 20 -9.34 -31.15 -13.32
N ILE A 21 -10.52 -30.60 -13.54
CA ILE A 21 -11.77 -31.05 -12.91
C ILE A 21 -12.61 -31.70 -14.01
N GLY A 22 -12.47 -33.02 -14.14
CA GLY A 22 -13.13 -33.77 -15.21
C GLY A 22 -12.60 -33.43 -16.61
N LYS A 23 -13.41 -33.69 -17.65
CA LYS A 23 -12.98 -33.60 -19.06
C LYS A 23 -13.00 -32.19 -19.64
N LYS A 24 -13.81 -31.28 -19.09
CA LYS A 24 -14.10 -29.97 -19.69
C LYS A 24 -13.90 -28.79 -18.74
N ALA A 25 -13.41 -29.03 -17.52
CA ALA A 25 -13.13 -27.96 -16.57
C ALA A 25 -11.73 -28.11 -15.98
N SER A 26 -11.18 -27.00 -15.50
CA SER A 26 -9.91 -26.95 -14.79
C SER A 26 -10.00 -25.90 -13.70
N PHE A 27 -9.48 -26.25 -12.53
CA PHE A 27 -9.27 -25.32 -11.45
C PHE A 27 -7.88 -24.73 -11.57
N ILE A 28 -7.79 -23.41 -11.46
CA ILE A 28 -6.55 -22.66 -11.47
C ILE A 28 -6.45 -22.00 -10.11
N PHE A 29 -5.29 -22.13 -9.49
CA PHE A 29 -4.97 -21.42 -8.27
C PHE A 29 -3.70 -20.62 -8.52
N ASP A 30 -3.75 -19.33 -8.24
CA ASP A 30 -2.58 -18.48 -8.24
C ASP A 30 -2.57 -17.67 -6.94
N SER A 31 -1.39 -17.50 -6.36
CA SER A 31 -1.22 -16.82 -5.07
C SER A 31 0.14 -16.16 -4.99
N MET A 32 0.19 -15.00 -4.33
CA MET A 32 1.41 -14.21 -4.19
C MET A 32 1.47 -13.57 -2.81
N ILE A 33 2.61 -13.68 -2.14
CA ILE A 33 2.89 -13.03 -0.85
C ILE A 33 3.97 -11.97 -1.09
N PHE A 34 3.72 -10.76 -0.59
CA PHE A 34 4.65 -9.65 -0.53
C PHE A 34 4.99 -9.36 0.92
N ILE A 35 6.28 -9.28 1.24
CA ILE A 35 6.76 -8.88 2.57
C ILE A 35 7.65 -7.66 2.37
N ALA A 36 7.21 -6.52 2.91
CA ALA A 36 7.93 -5.25 2.82
C ALA A 36 8.16 -4.67 4.22
N ASN A 37 9.38 -4.19 4.46
CA ASN A 37 9.71 -3.45 5.68
C ASN A 37 9.71 -1.96 5.36
N LYS A 38 8.97 -1.18 6.14
CA LYS A 38 8.83 0.27 5.99
C LYS A 38 9.44 0.95 7.22
N ALA A 39 10.19 2.02 7.01
CA ALA A 39 10.69 2.82 8.14
C ALA A 39 9.50 3.50 8.83
N LYS A 40 9.44 3.44 10.15
CA LYS A 40 8.38 4.08 10.94
C LYS A 40 8.65 5.58 11.02
N VAL A 41 7.67 6.40 10.64
CA VAL A 41 7.75 7.85 10.80
C VAL A 41 7.04 8.20 12.10
N ASN A 42 7.75 8.84 13.02
CA ASN A 42 7.18 9.35 14.25
C ASN A 42 7.01 10.87 14.12
N TYR A 43 5.87 11.39 14.53
CA TYR A 43 5.61 12.83 14.50
C TYR A 43 5.91 13.40 15.88
N THR A 44 6.90 14.28 15.97
CA THR A 44 7.20 15.01 17.20
C THR A 44 6.76 16.46 17.01
N SER A 45 5.90 16.95 17.91
CA SER A 45 5.55 18.36 17.96
C SER A 45 6.77 19.14 18.44
N LYS A 46 7.25 20.08 17.63
CA LYS A 46 8.30 21.00 18.03
C LYS A 46 7.76 22.42 18.06
N GLU A 47 8.22 23.15 19.06
CA GLU A 47 7.95 24.57 19.20
C GLU A 47 9.13 25.34 18.61
N LYS A 48 8.84 26.36 17.80
CA LYS A 48 9.84 27.34 17.39
C LYS A 48 9.31 28.72 17.69
N GLU A 49 10.07 29.44 18.49
CA GLU A 49 9.84 30.85 18.73
C GLU A 49 10.23 31.63 17.46
N ILE A 50 9.26 32.34 16.90
CA ILE A 50 9.46 33.21 15.74
C ILE A 50 9.31 34.64 16.22
N THR A 51 10.39 35.39 16.08
CA THR A 51 10.39 36.83 16.34
C THR A 51 10.10 37.56 15.03
N TYR A 52 9.09 38.42 15.03
CA TYR A 52 8.78 39.28 13.89
C TYR A 52 8.51 40.71 14.34
N GLU A 53 8.75 41.64 13.45
CA GLU A 53 8.52 43.05 13.68
C GLU A 53 7.03 43.39 13.47
N ARG A 54 6.38 43.92 14.51
CA ARG A 54 4.99 44.36 14.46
C ARG A 54 4.92 45.86 14.72
N TYR A 55 4.26 46.58 13.83
CA TYR A 55 4.00 48.00 14.03
C TYR A 55 2.95 48.19 15.12
N ASN A 56 3.30 48.93 16.19
CA ASN A 56 2.41 49.20 17.30
C ASN A 56 1.80 50.60 17.17
N ASN A 57 0.52 50.66 16.81
CA ASN A 57 -0.19 51.91 16.54
C ASN A 57 -0.35 52.82 17.79
N ALA A 58 -0.16 52.27 19.00
CA ALA A 58 -0.24 53.04 20.26
C ALA A 58 1.07 53.74 20.64
N THR A 59 2.22 53.28 20.14
CA THR A 59 3.56 53.83 20.48
C THR A 59 4.28 54.41 19.26
N GLY A 60 3.72 54.30 18.06
CA GLY A 60 4.26 54.88 16.82
C GLY A 60 5.56 54.24 16.31
N ASN A 61 5.96 53.10 16.90
CA ASN A 61 7.23 52.43 16.62
C ASN A 61 7.03 50.96 16.25
N THR A 62 7.98 50.40 15.51
CA THR A 62 8.07 48.97 15.24
C THR A 62 8.62 48.25 16.47
N GLN A 63 7.88 47.28 17.01
CA GLN A 63 8.29 46.48 18.16
C GLN A 63 8.49 45.03 17.75
N LEU A 64 9.61 44.42 18.19
CA LEU A 64 9.85 42.99 18.04
C LEU A 64 8.85 42.23 18.92
N THR A 65 7.99 41.42 18.29
CA THR A 65 7.00 40.58 18.96
C THR A 65 7.36 39.12 18.75
N ASN A 66 7.38 38.35 19.84
CA ASN A 66 7.61 36.91 19.77
C ASN A 66 6.27 36.18 19.66
N PHE A 67 6.21 35.19 18.78
CA PHE A 67 5.11 34.23 18.69
C PHE A 67 5.67 32.81 18.67
N THR A 68 5.12 31.95 19.52
CA THR A 68 5.47 30.52 19.53
C THR A 68 4.62 29.79 18.51
N ALA A 69 5.23 29.35 17.41
CA ALA A 69 4.58 28.51 16.43
C ALA A 69 4.86 27.03 16.75
N VAL A 70 3.80 26.24 16.92
CA VAL A 70 3.91 24.78 17.05
C VAL A 70 3.78 24.16 15.66
N TYR A 71 4.77 23.37 15.26
CA TYR A 71 4.72 22.62 14.00
C TYR A 71 5.09 21.15 14.23
N GLY A 72 4.49 20.26 13.46
CA GLY A 72 4.81 18.84 13.47
C GLY A 72 6.04 18.58 12.60
N GLU A 73 7.12 18.04 13.19
CA GLU A 73 8.26 17.52 12.46
C GLU A 73 8.17 15.99 12.41
N GLY A 74 8.12 15.43 11.20
CA GLY A 74 8.20 13.98 11.00
C GLY A 74 9.65 13.52 11.08
N VAL A 75 9.98 12.75 12.12
CA VAL A 75 11.30 12.14 12.30
C VAL A 75 11.21 10.66 11.96
N ILE A 76 12.12 10.17 11.14
CA ILE A 76 12.20 8.74 10.83
C ILE A 76 12.79 8.05 12.07
N SER A 77 12.00 7.20 12.72
CA SER A 77 12.44 6.38 13.84
C SER A 77 13.30 5.22 13.32
N PRO A 78 14.29 4.72 14.08
CA PRO A 78 15.04 3.51 13.73
C PRO A 78 14.17 2.24 13.71
N GLU A 79 12.94 2.30 14.23
CA GLU A 79 11.98 1.20 14.17
C GLU A 79 11.47 0.95 12.73
N THR A 80 11.43 -0.32 12.33
CA THR A 80 10.83 -0.76 11.06
C THR A 80 9.46 -1.36 11.31
N SER A 81 8.46 -0.90 10.56
CA SER A 81 7.14 -1.52 10.51
C SER A 81 7.08 -2.55 9.38
N ARG A 82 6.50 -3.72 9.65
CA ARG A 82 6.34 -4.77 8.64
C ARG A 82 4.97 -4.70 7.99
N ASN A 83 4.94 -4.77 6.66
CA ASN A 83 3.73 -4.86 5.87
C ASN A 83 3.74 -6.16 5.05
N ILE A 84 2.72 -7.00 5.23
CA ILE A 84 2.57 -8.28 4.53
C ILE A 84 1.30 -8.23 3.69
N THR A 85 1.41 -8.39 2.37
CA THR A 85 0.26 -8.51 1.48
C THR A 85 0.17 -9.92 0.94
N PHE A 86 -1.00 -10.53 1.03
CA PHE A 86 -1.31 -11.78 0.37
C PHE A 86 -2.32 -11.54 -0.75
N ILE A 87 -2.08 -12.09 -1.93
CA ILE A 87 -2.99 -12.09 -3.07
C ILE A 87 -3.37 -13.54 -3.36
N LEU A 88 -4.66 -13.79 -3.48
CA LEU A 88 -5.25 -15.08 -3.82
C LEU A 88 -6.10 -14.93 -5.08
N MET A 89 -5.98 -15.87 -6.02
CA MET A 89 -6.72 -15.85 -7.27
C MET A 89 -7.18 -17.26 -7.67
N PRO A 90 -8.07 -17.91 -6.90
CA PRO A 90 -8.76 -19.10 -7.38
C PRO A 90 -9.60 -18.79 -8.62
N ALA A 91 -9.57 -19.68 -9.61
CA ALA A 91 -10.37 -19.59 -10.80
C ALA A 91 -10.84 -20.95 -11.30
N MET A 92 -11.98 -20.97 -11.97
CA MET A 92 -12.48 -22.10 -12.73
C MET A 92 -12.53 -21.74 -14.20
N ARG A 93 -11.90 -22.58 -15.02
CA ARG A 93 -11.96 -22.52 -16.48
C ARG A 93 -12.82 -23.66 -17.01
N PHE A 94 -13.76 -23.35 -17.88
CA PHE A 94 -14.65 -24.27 -18.57
C PHE A 94 -14.37 -24.23 -20.07
N ASN A 95 -14.03 -25.36 -20.68
CA ASN A 95 -13.81 -25.48 -22.12
C ASN A 95 -15.13 -25.84 -22.81
N GLN A 96 -15.69 -24.91 -23.60
CA GLN A 96 -16.91 -25.12 -24.38
C GLN A 96 -16.62 -25.92 -25.66
N SER A 97 -15.50 -25.64 -26.32
CA SER A 97 -14.95 -26.42 -27.43
C SER A 97 -13.41 -26.44 -27.33
N TYR A 98 -12.72 -27.10 -28.28
CA TYR A 98 -11.26 -27.09 -28.34
C TYR A 98 -10.67 -25.67 -28.47
N GLU A 99 -11.47 -24.71 -28.95
CA GLU A 99 -11.01 -23.35 -29.28
C GLU A 99 -11.69 -22.24 -28.45
N LYS A 100 -12.65 -22.61 -27.60
CA LYS A 100 -13.45 -21.67 -26.81
C LYS A 100 -13.47 -22.11 -25.35
N ALA A 101 -13.07 -21.21 -24.45
CA ALA A 101 -13.16 -21.42 -23.01
C ALA A 101 -13.70 -20.19 -22.30
N PHE A 102 -14.39 -20.43 -21.18
CA PHE A 102 -14.90 -19.42 -20.28
C PHE A 102 -14.18 -19.55 -18.94
N GLN A 103 -13.78 -18.45 -18.33
CA GLN A 103 -13.08 -18.48 -17.05
C GLN A 103 -13.70 -17.47 -16.08
N VAL A 104 -13.97 -17.95 -14.87
CA VAL A 104 -14.40 -17.17 -13.72
C VAL A 104 -13.29 -17.23 -12.69
N ALA A 105 -12.81 -16.08 -12.24
CA ALA A 105 -11.79 -15.96 -11.20
C ALA A 105 -12.28 -15.04 -10.09
N LEU A 106 -11.89 -15.35 -8.87
CA LEU A 106 -12.09 -14.46 -7.73
C LEU A 106 -10.71 -14.08 -7.20
N ALA A 107 -10.22 -12.92 -7.60
CA ALA A 107 -9.03 -12.36 -6.98
C ALA A 107 -9.40 -11.74 -5.64
N GLY A 108 -8.46 -11.69 -4.72
CA GLY A 108 -8.59 -10.95 -3.48
C GLY A 108 -7.22 -10.65 -2.91
N PHE A 109 -7.10 -9.53 -2.21
CA PHE A 109 -5.91 -9.22 -1.45
C PHE A 109 -6.23 -9.07 0.03
N ILE A 110 -5.26 -9.43 0.87
CA ILE A 110 -5.26 -9.24 2.30
C ILE A 110 -3.95 -8.54 2.64
N ASN A 111 -4.05 -7.31 3.10
CA ASN A 111 -2.92 -6.52 3.56
C ASN A 111 -2.94 -6.46 5.08
N TYR A 112 -1.82 -6.81 5.69
CA TYR A 112 -1.57 -6.60 7.11
C TYR A 112 -0.49 -5.55 7.25
N ASP A 113 -0.88 -4.40 7.80
CA ASP A 113 0.00 -3.32 8.19
C ASP A 113 0.02 -3.27 9.73
N GLU A 114 1.21 -3.30 10.32
CA GLU A 114 1.38 -3.23 11.78
C GLU A 114 0.78 -1.95 12.38
N ILE A 115 0.68 -0.87 11.61
CA ILE A 115 0.16 0.43 12.06
C ILE A 115 -1.34 0.56 11.76
N ASN A 116 -1.77 0.17 10.56
CA ASN A 116 -3.13 0.42 10.06
C ASN A 116 -4.06 -0.80 10.18
N GLY A 117 -3.56 -1.93 10.68
CA GLY A 117 -4.31 -3.17 10.85
C GLY A 117 -4.49 -3.95 9.55
N LEU A 118 -5.58 -4.73 9.48
CA LEU A 118 -5.87 -5.63 8.38
C LEU A 118 -6.86 -5.00 7.41
N ASN A 119 -6.49 -4.93 6.13
CA ASN A 119 -7.33 -4.44 5.03
C ASN A 119 -7.45 -5.52 3.96
N SER A 120 -8.66 -5.82 3.50
CA SER A 120 -8.87 -6.79 2.44
C SER A 120 -10.01 -6.40 1.52
N ALA A 121 -9.92 -6.81 0.26
CA ALA A 121 -11.00 -6.64 -0.70
C ALA A 121 -11.01 -7.75 -1.75
N PRO A 122 -12.20 -8.25 -2.12
CA PRO A 122 -12.36 -9.15 -3.26
C PRO A 122 -12.43 -8.36 -4.59
N VAL A 123 -11.95 -8.99 -5.65
CA VAL A 123 -11.96 -8.50 -7.04
C VAL A 123 -12.44 -9.64 -7.95
N PRO A 124 -13.74 -9.70 -8.28
CA PRO A 124 -14.26 -10.70 -9.19
C PRO A 124 -13.81 -10.41 -10.63
N MET A 125 -13.48 -11.47 -11.38
CA MET A 125 -13.03 -11.37 -12.78
C MET A 125 -13.72 -12.44 -13.62
N ILE A 126 -14.18 -12.04 -14.81
CA ILE A 126 -14.80 -12.93 -15.80
C ILE A 126 -14.12 -12.69 -17.14
N SER A 127 -13.73 -13.76 -17.83
CA SER A 127 -13.06 -13.66 -19.12
C SER A 127 -13.53 -14.74 -20.10
N TRP A 128 -13.53 -14.38 -21.39
CA TRP A 128 -13.86 -15.26 -22.50
C TRP A 128 -12.62 -15.48 -23.36
N LEU A 129 -12.15 -16.72 -23.45
CA LEU A 129 -10.95 -17.11 -24.17
C LEU A 129 -11.35 -17.72 -25.52
N ARG A 130 -10.82 -17.14 -26.60
CA ARG A 130 -10.96 -17.65 -27.97
C ARG A 130 -9.58 -17.83 -28.58
N LYS A 131 -9.39 -18.91 -29.33
CA LYS A 131 -8.22 -19.07 -30.22
C LYS A 131 -8.39 -18.12 -31.43
N PHE A 132 -7.29 -17.52 -31.89
CA PHE A 132 -7.23 -16.65 -33.07
C PHE A 132 -6.79 -17.43 -34.31
#